data_AF-A0A803K271-F1
#
_entry.id   AF-A0A803K271-F1
#
_cell.length_a   1.000
_cell.length_b   1.000
_cell.length_c   1.000
_cell.angle_alpha   90.00
_cell.angle_beta   90.00
_cell.angle_gamma   90.00
#
_symmetry.space_group_name_H-M   'P 1'
#
loop_
_entity.id
_entity.type
_entity.pdbx_description
1 polymer ?
#
loop_
_entity_poly.entity_id
_entity_poly.type
_entity_poly.pdbx_seq_one_letter_code
_entity_poly.pdbx_strand_id
1 'polypeptide(L)'
;TNAKDFTEGWVEFRDKRVAKLVAASLNSAPMGTRKKNRFHDDLWNMKYLHRFKWSHLSERLALERQVRQQRMRAEVSQAKRETNFYLQNVERSKKFSKAERRGAREADGAANKQWNFTQRQTEEEIQSLKAGGKAGGKAGGRAGGKAGDRARQRLELAKRVQEKSQTNRSLLHKIFNPTGGAE
;
A
#
# COMPACT_ATOMS: atom_id res chain seq x y z
N THR A 1 -36.23 -15.88 50.53
CA THR A 1 -34.78 -15.88 50.22
C THR A 1 -34.62 -16.00 48.72
N ASN A 2 -33.92 -15.05 48.09
CA ASN A 2 -33.69 -14.98 46.63
C ASN A 2 -32.76 -16.11 46.13
N ALA A 3 -33.11 -17.37 46.38
CA ALA A 3 -32.56 -18.47 45.60
C ALA A 3 -33.30 -18.42 44.27
N LYS A 4 -32.63 -17.96 43.21
CA LYS A 4 -33.13 -18.13 41.85
C LYS A 4 -33.39 -19.63 41.68
N ASP A 5 -34.65 -20.01 41.51
CA ASP A 5 -35.04 -21.40 41.32
C ASP A 5 -34.50 -21.86 39.95
N PHE A 6 -33.28 -22.39 39.94
CA PHE A 6 -32.71 -23.02 38.76
C PHE A 6 -33.47 -24.32 38.51
N THR A 7 -34.08 -24.44 37.34
CA THR A 7 -34.86 -25.63 36.95
C THR A 7 -33.99 -26.82 36.55
N GLU A 8 -32.76 -26.56 36.09
CA GLU A 8 -31.86 -27.58 35.55
C GLU A 8 -30.40 -27.29 35.94
N GLY A 9 -29.57 -28.35 35.96
CA GLY A 9 -28.15 -28.27 36.30
C GLY A 9 -27.32 -29.35 35.59
N TRP A 10 -26.01 -29.14 35.56
CA TRP A 10 -25.04 -30.05 34.93
C TRP A 10 -24.12 -30.66 35.98
N VAL A 11 -23.84 -31.96 35.86
CA VAL A 11 -22.89 -32.69 36.71
C VAL A 11 -21.87 -33.39 35.82
N GLU A 12 -20.59 -33.10 36.02
CA GLU A 12 -19.49 -33.74 35.29
C GLU A 12 -18.86 -34.84 36.15
N PHE A 13 -18.66 -36.01 35.54
CA PHE A 13 -18.02 -37.15 36.17
C PHE A 13 -16.67 -37.44 35.52
N ARG A 14 -15.69 -37.84 36.34
CA ARG A 14 -14.36 -38.24 35.84
C ARG A 14 -14.38 -39.54 35.03
N ASP A 15 -15.22 -40.51 35.42
CA ASP A 15 -15.35 -41.81 34.73
C ASP A 15 -16.76 -41.96 34.13
N LYS A 16 -16.82 -42.28 32.82
CA LYS A 16 -18.07 -42.51 32.09
C LYS A 16 -18.89 -43.69 32.64
N ARG A 17 -18.25 -44.68 33.28
CA ARG A 17 -18.95 -45.83 33.87
C ARG A 17 -19.80 -45.39 35.06
N VAL A 18 -19.23 -44.57 35.92
CA VAL A 18 -19.93 -43.98 37.08
C VAL A 18 -21.07 -43.09 36.58
N ALA A 19 -20.81 -42.23 35.58
CA ALA A 19 -21.85 -41.36 35.02
C ALA A 19 -23.06 -42.16 34.48
N LYS A 20 -22.81 -43.24 33.76
CA LYS A 20 -23.87 -44.13 33.23
C LYS A 20 -24.63 -44.83 34.36
N LEU A 21 -23.92 -45.34 35.37
CA LEU A 21 -24.54 -46.01 36.51
C LEU A 21 -25.43 -45.06 37.30
N VAL A 22 -24.92 -43.87 37.61
CA VAL A 22 -25.67 -42.83 38.34
C VAL A 22 -26.90 -42.40 37.54
N ALA A 23 -26.74 -42.12 36.24
CA ALA A 23 -27.88 -41.76 35.40
C ALA A 23 -28.93 -42.88 35.34
N ALA A 24 -28.51 -44.15 35.19
CA ALA A 24 -29.44 -45.27 35.15
C ALA A 24 -30.13 -45.55 36.51
N SER A 25 -29.41 -45.35 37.61
CA SER A 25 -29.91 -45.65 38.96
C SER A 25 -30.77 -44.53 39.55
N LEU A 26 -30.40 -43.27 39.31
CA LEU A 26 -31.11 -42.13 39.87
C LEU A 26 -32.23 -41.65 38.96
N ASN A 27 -32.16 -41.85 37.65
CA ASN A 27 -33.25 -41.41 36.78
C ASN A 27 -34.57 -42.09 37.16
N SER A 28 -35.61 -41.28 37.32
CA SER A 28 -36.95 -41.68 37.80
C SER A 28 -36.99 -42.21 39.24
N ALA A 29 -35.94 -42.02 40.04
CA ALA A 29 -35.94 -42.32 41.46
C ALA A 29 -36.48 -41.13 42.28
N PRO A 30 -37.17 -41.35 43.41
CA PRO A 30 -37.65 -40.27 44.27
C PRO A 30 -36.49 -39.48 44.88
N MET A 31 -36.62 -38.15 44.92
CA MET A 31 -35.56 -37.28 45.45
C MET A 31 -35.49 -37.30 46.97
N GLY A 32 -36.62 -37.48 47.65
CA GLY A 32 -36.71 -37.51 49.10
C GLY A 32 -37.01 -38.91 49.65
N THR A 33 -36.37 -39.27 50.75
CA THR A 33 -36.73 -40.47 51.54
C THR A 33 -37.64 -40.14 52.73
N ARG A 34 -37.74 -38.86 53.11
CA ARG A 34 -38.49 -38.39 54.28
C ARG A 34 -39.72 -37.59 53.85
N LYS A 35 -40.88 -37.91 54.41
CA LYS A 35 -42.18 -37.26 54.13
C LYS A 35 -42.22 -35.74 54.36
N LYS A 36 -41.33 -35.20 55.19
CA LYS A 36 -41.23 -33.76 55.48
C LYS A 36 -40.29 -33.00 54.52
N ASN A 37 -39.63 -33.69 53.59
CA ASN A 37 -38.74 -33.04 52.64
C ASN A 37 -39.55 -32.27 51.58
N ARG A 38 -39.06 -31.10 51.15
CA ARG A 38 -39.70 -30.27 50.13
C ARG A 38 -39.88 -31.00 48.79
N PHE A 39 -38.96 -31.91 48.46
CA PHE A 39 -38.93 -32.65 47.20
C PHE A 39 -39.32 -34.13 47.39
N HIS A 40 -40.24 -34.41 48.32
CA HIS A 40 -40.65 -35.79 48.61
C HIS A 40 -41.36 -36.46 47.44
N ASP A 41 -42.26 -35.72 46.77
CA ASP A 41 -43.09 -36.25 45.69
C ASP A 41 -42.42 -36.11 44.30
N ASP A 42 -41.28 -35.42 44.24
CA ASP A 42 -40.55 -35.19 43.00
C ASP A 42 -39.59 -36.33 42.67
N LEU A 43 -39.45 -36.63 41.37
CA LEU A 43 -38.52 -37.62 40.85
C LEU A 43 -37.28 -36.95 40.24
N TRP A 44 -36.13 -37.59 40.38
CA TRP A 44 -34.93 -37.24 39.64
C TRP A 44 -35.15 -37.44 38.13
N ASN A 45 -34.80 -36.44 37.32
CA ASN A 45 -34.72 -36.55 35.87
C ASN A 45 -33.26 -36.31 35.45
N MET A 46 -32.57 -37.37 35.01
CA MET A 46 -31.15 -37.31 34.68
C MET A 46 -30.88 -38.03 33.37
N LYS A 47 -30.11 -37.39 32.50
CA LYS A 47 -29.68 -37.97 31.22
C LYS A 47 -28.16 -37.95 31.13
N TYR A 48 -27.58 -39.09 30.73
CA TYR A 48 -26.17 -39.15 30.37
C TYR A 48 -25.94 -38.62 28.96
N LEU A 49 -25.02 -37.67 28.80
CA LEU A 49 -24.59 -37.18 27.49
C LEU A 49 -23.20 -37.74 27.15
N HIS A 50 -23.13 -38.50 26.06
CA HIS A 50 -21.87 -39.07 25.59
C HIS A 50 -20.95 -37.99 25.00
N ARG A 51 -19.65 -38.05 25.34
CA ARG A 51 -18.60 -37.13 24.85
C ARG A 51 -18.87 -35.65 25.11
N PHE A 52 -19.74 -35.35 26.06
CA PHE A 52 -20.04 -33.99 26.47
C PHE A 52 -19.16 -33.61 27.65
N LYS A 53 -18.57 -32.41 27.60
CA LYS A 53 -17.66 -31.86 28.63
C LYS A 53 -18.17 -30.49 29.06
N TRP A 54 -17.74 -30.04 30.24
CA TRP A 54 -18.12 -28.71 30.75
C TRP A 54 -17.80 -27.58 29.78
N SER A 55 -16.67 -27.67 29.05
CA SER A 55 -16.28 -26.70 28.04
C SER A 55 -17.34 -26.46 26.96
N HIS A 56 -18.10 -27.50 26.60
CA HIS A 56 -19.13 -27.42 25.55
C HIS A 56 -20.35 -26.59 25.98
N LEU A 57 -20.59 -26.42 27.29
CA LEU A 57 -21.68 -25.57 27.80
C LEU A 57 -21.44 -24.11 27.44
N SER A 58 -20.22 -23.64 27.62
CA SER A 58 -19.80 -22.29 27.26
C SER A 58 -19.50 -22.13 25.77
N GLU A 59 -19.11 -23.21 25.08
CA GLU A 59 -18.63 -23.17 23.71
C GLU A 59 -19.70 -22.66 22.74
N ARG A 60 -20.92 -23.20 22.79
CA ARG A 60 -22.01 -22.76 21.89
C ARG A 60 -22.28 -21.26 22.03
N LEU A 61 -22.38 -20.77 23.27
CA LEU A 61 -22.62 -19.36 23.55
C LEU A 61 -21.43 -18.48 23.13
N ALA A 62 -20.20 -18.96 23.33
CA ALA A 62 -18.99 -18.27 22.91
C ALA A 62 -18.89 -18.17 21.39
N LEU A 63 -19.15 -19.27 20.68
CA LEU A 63 -19.17 -19.32 19.21
C LEU A 63 -20.22 -18.37 18.64
N GLU A 64 -21.44 -18.40 19.16
CA GLU A 64 -22.51 -17.50 18.70
C GLU A 64 -22.13 -16.02 18.90
N ARG A 65 -21.58 -15.68 20.06
CA ARG A 65 -21.08 -14.33 20.34
C ARG A 65 -19.94 -13.95 19.41
N GLN A 66 -18.99 -14.86 19.15
CA GLN A 66 -17.85 -14.62 18.27
C GLN A 66 -18.29 -14.42 16.82
N VAL A 67 -19.20 -15.26 16.31
CA VAL A 67 -19.77 -15.12 14.96
C VAL A 67 -20.46 -13.76 14.83
N ARG A 68 -21.26 -13.36 15.81
CA ARG A 68 -21.91 -12.04 15.81
C ARG A 68 -20.89 -10.91 15.80
N GLN A 69 -19.87 -10.98 16.64
CA GLN A 69 -18.80 -9.97 16.67
C GLN A 69 -18.03 -9.89 15.36
N GLN A 70 -17.74 -11.02 14.73
CA GLN A 70 -17.05 -11.08 13.44
C GLN A 70 -17.89 -10.45 12.33
N ARG A 71 -19.21 -10.75 12.27
CA ARG A 71 -20.14 -10.11 11.33
C ARG A 71 -20.17 -8.59 11.49
N MET A 72 -20.36 -8.11 12.72
CA MET A 72 -20.34 -6.68 13.02
C MET A 72 -19.02 -6.01 12.60
N ARG A 73 -17.88 -6.65 12.85
CA ARG A 73 -16.57 -6.13 12.43
C ARG A 73 -16.44 -6.07 10.91
N ALA A 74 -16.93 -7.08 10.19
CA ALA A 74 -16.93 -7.10 8.74
C ALA A 74 -17.80 -5.97 8.17
N GLU A 75 -19.02 -5.79 8.67
CA GLU A 75 -19.93 -4.70 8.28
C GLU A 75 -19.30 -3.32 8.53
N VAL A 76 -18.72 -3.10 9.72
CA VAL A 76 -18.02 -1.85 10.04
C VAL A 76 -16.81 -1.63 9.12
N SER A 77 -16.06 -2.68 8.81
CA SER A 77 -14.91 -2.58 7.92
C SER A 77 -15.30 -2.23 6.48
N GLN A 78 -16.44 -2.75 6.02
CA GLN A 78 -17.01 -2.44 4.71
C GLN A 78 -17.44 -0.97 4.63
N ALA A 79 -18.25 -0.51 5.60
CA ALA A 79 -18.70 0.88 5.67
C ALA A 79 -17.52 1.86 5.75
N LYS A 80 -16.46 1.52 6.51
CA LYS A 80 -15.23 2.31 6.57
C LYS A 80 -14.50 2.35 5.23
N ARG A 81 -14.42 1.22 4.51
CA ARG A 81 -13.77 1.15 3.19
C ARG A 81 -14.50 2.04 2.19
N GLU A 82 -15.82 1.95 2.13
CA GLU A 82 -16.67 2.76 1.23
C GLU A 82 -16.55 4.25 1.56
N THR A 83 -16.63 4.60 2.84
CA THR A 83 -16.47 6.00 3.31
C THR A 83 -15.09 6.56 2.96
N ASN A 84 -14.02 5.81 3.25
CA ASN A 84 -12.65 6.23 2.95
C ASN A 84 -12.43 6.40 1.44
N PHE A 85 -13.00 5.50 0.63
CA PHE A 85 -12.95 5.62 -0.82
C PHE A 85 -13.65 6.90 -1.32
N TYR A 86 -14.82 7.22 -0.78
CA TYR A 86 -15.52 8.46 -1.10
C TYR A 86 -14.71 9.71 -0.73
N LEU A 87 -14.15 9.75 0.49
CA LEU A 87 -13.33 10.87 0.95
C LEU A 87 -12.10 11.07 0.04
N GLN A 88 -11.40 10.00 -0.32
CA GLN A 88 -10.27 10.06 -1.23
C GLN A 88 -10.66 10.61 -2.62
N ASN A 89 -11.81 10.21 -3.15
CA ASN A 89 -12.29 10.70 -4.44
C ASN A 89 -12.68 12.19 -4.38
N VAL A 90 -13.33 12.62 -3.30
CA VAL A 90 -13.66 14.05 -3.09
C VAL A 90 -12.40 14.89 -2.96
N GLU A 91 -11.41 14.44 -2.18
CA GLU A 91 -10.12 15.13 -2.07
C GLU A 91 -9.39 15.20 -3.41
N ARG A 92 -9.38 14.09 -4.16
CA ARG A 92 -8.78 14.03 -5.48
C ARG A 92 -9.46 14.98 -6.46
N SER A 93 -10.79 15.03 -6.47
CA SER A 93 -11.58 15.98 -7.26
C SER A 93 -11.29 17.45 -6.87
N LYS A 94 -11.25 17.76 -5.57
CA LYS A 94 -10.88 19.11 -5.08
C LYS A 94 -9.46 19.51 -5.51
N LYS A 95 -8.50 18.58 -5.48
CA LYS A 95 -7.12 18.81 -5.96
C LYS A 95 -7.10 19.08 -7.46
N PHE A 96 -7.80 18.27 -8.26
CA PHE A 96 -7.92 18.49 -9.70
C PHE A 96 -8.57 19.84 -10.04
N SER A 97 -9.69 20.20 -9.40
CA SER A 97 -10.34 21.50 -9.61
C SER A 97 -9.47 22.69 -9.20
N LYS A 98 -8.71 22.59 -8.10
CA LYS A 98 -7.73 23.62 -7.72
C LYS A 98 -6.58 23.72 -8.72
N ALA A 99 -6.09 22.60 -9.23
CA ALA A 99 -5.03 22.59 -10.24
C ALA A 99 -5.51 23.19 -11.56
N GLU A 100 -6.72 22.87 -12.01
CA GLU A 100 -7.37 23.46 -13.18
C GLU A 100 -7.52 24.99 -13.02
N ARG A 101 -8.03 25.46 -11.88
CA ARG A 101 -8.14 26.90 -11.59
C ARG A 101 -6.78 27.60 -11.54
N ARG A 102 -5.72 26.93 -11.06
CA ARG A 102 -4.35 27.47 -11.09
C ARG A 102 -3.81 27.50 -12.51
N GLY A 103 -3.98 26.43 -13.28
CA GLY A 103 -3.58 26.37 -14.68
C GLY A 103 -4.29 27.42 -15.53
N ALA A 104 -5.59 27.67 -15.30
CA ALA A 104 -6.32 28.75 -15.97
C ALA A 104 -5.78 30.14 -15.62
N ARG A 105 -5.45 30.40 -14.34
CA ARG A 105 -4.80 31.65 -13.90
C ARG A 105 -3.38 31.81 -14.45
N GLU A 106 -2.63 30.71 -14.52
CA GLU A 106 -1.29 30.69 -15.09
C GLU A 106 -1.32 30.81 -16.62
N ALA A 107 -2.34 30.30 -17.31
CA ALA A 107 -2.56 30.50 -18.73
C ALA A 107 -2.91 31.97 -19.07
N ASP A 108 -3.79 32.60 -18.28
CA ASP A 108 -4.04 34.05 -18.37
C ASP A 108 -2.77 34.86 -18.09
N GLY A 109 -1.96 34.45 -17.11
CA GLY A 109 -0.66 35.08 -16.83
C GLY A 109 0.43 34.78 -17.86
N ALA A 110 0.34 33.64 -18.56
CA ALA A 110 1.28 33.21 -19.60
C ALA A 110 1.06 33.95 -20.93
N ALA A 111 -0.18 34.36 -21.22
CA ALA A 111 -0.47 35.25 -22.35
C ALA A 111 0.29 36.60 -22.25
N ASN A 112 0.69 37.01 -21.04
CA ASN A 112 1.49 38.21 -20.80
C ASN A 112 2.95 37.90 -20.38
N LYS A 113 3.41 36.65 -20.53
CA LYS A 113 4.76 36.23 -20.13
C LYS A 113 5.68 36.21 -21.34
N GLN A 114 6.26 37.37 -21.65
CA GLN A 114 7.32 37.49 -22.64
C GLN A 114 8.53 36.70 -22.15
N TRP A 115 8.81 35.57 -22.79
CA TRP A 115 10.03 34.81 -22.56
C TRP A 115 11.20 35.67 -23.05
N ASN A 116 11.89 36.33 -22.12
CA ASN A 116 13.13 37.05 -22.42
C ASN A 116 14.24 36.03 -22.67
N PHE A 117 14.22 35.41 -23.86
CA PHE A 117 15.29 34.55 -24.32
C PHE A 117 16.50 35.42 -24.62
N THR A 118 17.47 35.44 -23.70
CA THR A 118 18.79 35.98 -24.00
C THR A 118 19.54 34.94 -24.82
N GLN A 119 19.50 35.10 -26.14
CA GLN A 119 20.26 34.27 -27.07
C GLN A 119 21.76 34.40 -26.75
N ARG A 120 22.42 33.28 -26.51
CA ARG A 120 23.88 33.25 -26.38
C ARG A 120 24.49 33.67 -27.71
N GLN A 121 25.45 34.58 -27.66
CA GLN A 121 26.20 35.03 -28.84
C GLN A 121 26.81 33.82 -29.55
N THR A 122 26.73 33.81 -30.87
CA THR A 122 27.29 32.72 -31.69
C THR A 122 28.82 32.77 -31.69
N GLU A 123 29.47 31.65 -32.01
CA GLU A 123 30.94 31.55 -32.08
C GLU A 123 31.57 32.62 -33.01
N GLU A 124 30.81 33.07 -34.01
CA GLU A 124 31.19 34.12 -34.97
C GLU A 124 31.12 35.53 -34.36
N GLU A 125 30.09 35.83 -33.57
CA GLU A 125 29.98 37.08 -32.80
C GLU A 125 31.07 37.19 -31.72
N ILE A 126 31.40 36.08 -31.07
CA ILE A 126 32.49 36.02 -30.10
C ILE A 126 33.83 36.30 -30.78
N GLN A 127 34.04 35.78 -32.00
CA GLN A 127 35.27 36.00 -32.76
C GLN A 127 35.39 37.44 -33.26
N SER A 128 34.30 38.07 -33.71
CA SER A 128 34.31 39.46 -34.16
C SER A 128 34.54 40.45 -33.00
N LEU A 129 33.93 40.24 -31.84
CA LEU A 129 34.18 41.02 -30.62
C LEU A 129 35.64 40.87 -30.13
N LYS A 130 36.19 39.66 -30.24
CA LYS A 130 37.57 39.37 -29.85
C LYS A 130 38.60 39.89 -30.85
N ALA A 131 38.24 40.01 -32.13
CA ALA A 131 39.04 40.67 -33.15
C ALA A 131 39.06 42.20 -32.93
N GLY A 132 37.93 42.80 -32.54
CA GLY A 132 37.85 44.21 -32.16
C GLY A 132 38.61 44.57 -30.87
N GLY A 133 38.73 43.63 -29.92
CA GLY A 133 39.43 43.82 -28.64
C GLY A 133 40.96 43.72 -28.68
N LYS A 134 41.58 43.50 -29.84
CA LYS A 134 43.04 43.27 -30.00
C LYS A 134 43.83 44.49 -30.50
N ALA A 135 43.38 45.71 -30.20
CA ALA A 135 44.08 46.95 -30.54
C ALA A 135 44.53 47.79 -29.33
N GLY A 136 44.76 47.19 -28.16
CA GLY A 136 45.31 47.93 -27.02
C GLY A 136 45.98 47.08 -25.93
N GLY A 137 47.32 47.12 -25.87
CA GLY A 137 48.04 47.00 -24.59
C GLY A 137 48.97 45.78 -24.34
N LYS A 138 50.19 45.86 -24.87
CA LYS A 138 51.52 45.57 -24.25
C LYS A 138 51.80 44.30 -23.40
N ALA A 139 52.69 43.47 -23.98
CA ALA A 139 53.94 42.86 -23.44
C ALA A 139 54.01 42.19 -22.04
N GLY A 140 54.47 40.92 -22.04
CA GLY A 140 55.33 40.37 -20.98
C GLY A 140 55.11 38.89 -20.66
N GLY A 141 56.17 38.05 -20.76
CA GLY A 141 56.33 36.89 -19.86
C GLY A 141 56.25 35.46 -20.43
N ARG A 142 57.35 35.02 -21.06
CA ARG A 142 57.98 33.68 -21.14
C ARG A 142 57.40 32.51 -20.28
N ALA A 143 57.02 31.40 -20.94
CA ALA A 143 57.13 29.96 -20.56
C ALA A 143 56.10 29.14 -21.38
N GLY A 144 56.42 28.19 -22.26
CA GLY A 144 57.13 26.93 -22.02
C GLY A 144 56.27 25.74 -22.51
N GLY A 145 56.47 25.28 -23.75
CA GLY A 145 56.27 23.90 -24.27
C GLY A 145 54.90 23.21 -24.29
N LYS A 146 54.00 23.40 -23.30
CA LYS A 146 52.84 22.49 -23.10
C LYS A 146 51.57 22.82 -23.90
N ALA A 147 51.51 24.00 -24.52
CA ALA A 147 50.34 24.44 -25.29
C ALA A 147 50.20 23.70 -26.63
N GLY A 148 51.32 23.35 -27.27
CA GLY A 148 51.34 22.62 -28.53
C GLY A 148 50.83 21.18 -28.40
N ASP A 149 51.25 20.47 -27.34
CA ASP A 149 50.81 19.09 -27.10
C ASP A 149 49.34 18.98 -26.74
N ARG A 150 48.79 19.94 -25.98
CA ARG A 150 47.35 20.00 -25.69
C ARG A 150 46.51 20.29 -26.93
N ALA A 151 47.02 21.13 -27.85
CA ALA A 151 46.36 21.40 -29.13
C ALA A 151 46.36 20.15 -30.02
N ARG A 152 47.49 19.42 -30.08
CA ARG A 152 47.60 18.14 -30.79
C ARG A 152 46.68 17.07 -30.21
N GLN A 153 46.66 16.91 -28.88
CA GLN A 153 45.75 15.98 -28.19
C GLN A 153 44.28 16.32 -28.42
N ARG A 154 43.91 17.61 -28.48
CA ARG A 154 42.54 18.04 -28.81
C ARG A 154 42.17 17.74 -30.25
N LEU A 155 43.07 17.96 -31.20
CA LEU A 155 42.87 17.62 -32.61
C LEU A 155 42.76 16.11 -32.81
N GLU A 156 43.57 15.33 -32.10
CA GLU A 156 43.54 13.86 -32.13
C GLU A 156 42.27 13.30 -31.46
N LEU A 157 41.85 13.88 -30.34
CA LEU A 157 40.58 13.57 -29.68
C LEU A 157 39.39 13.90 -30.60
N ALA A 158 39.42 15.05 -31.27
CA ALA A 158 38.40 15.45 -32.25
C ALA A 158 38.35 14.49 -33.45
N LYS A 159 39.52 14.10 -34.01
CA LYS A 159 39.60 13.09 -35.07
C LYS A 159 39.04 11.73 -34.62
N ARG A 160 39.38 11.26 -33.42
CA ARG A 160 38.84 10.01 -32.85
C ARG A 160 37.32 10.06 -32.64
N VAL A 161 36.79 11.18 -32.19
CA VAL A 161 35.33 11.38 -32.04
C VAL A 161 34.65 11.36 -33.42
N GLN A 162 35.26 12.00 -34.42
CA GLN A 162 34.74 12.00 -35.79
C GLN A 162 34.77 10.59 -36.41
N GLU A 163 35.83 9.81 -36.20
CA GLU A 163 35.95 8.43 -36.70
C GLU A 163 34.92 7.50 -36.04
N LYS A 164 34.74 7.57 -34.71
CA LYS A 164 33.66 6.86 -33.99
C LYS A 164 32.26 7.29 -34.41
N SER A 165 32.08 8.54 -34.85
CA SER A 165 30.80 9.02 -35.38
C SER A 165 30.53 8.49 -36.79
N GLN A 166 31.56 8.27 -37.60
CA GLN A 166 31.42 7.67 -38.94
C GLN A 166 30.99 6.19 -38.88
N THR A 167 31.50 5.41 -37.91
CA THR A 167 31.07 4.01 -37.72
C THR A 167 29.59 3.92 -37.34
N ASN A 168 29.06 4.94 -36.67
CA ASN A 168 27.65 5.01 -36.29
C ASN A 168 26.77 5.66 -37.37
N ARG A 169 27.35 6.36 -38.36
CA ARG A 169 26.60 7.05 -39.42
C ARG A 169 25.83 6.07 -40.30
N SER A 170 26.38 4.90 -40.59
CA SER A 170 25.70 3.85 -41.36
C SER A 170 24.54 3.20 -40.59
N LEU A 171 24.71 3.00 -39.28
CA LEU A 171 23.66 2.51 -38.37
C LEU A 171 22.53 3.53 -38.24
N LEU A 172 22.87 4.81 -38.05
CA LEU A 172 21.90 5.90 -37.98
C LEU A 172 21.18 6.11 -39.31
N HIS A 173 21.85 5.94 -40.45
CA HIS A 173 21.19 5.96 -41.76
C HIS A 173 20.18 4.80 -41.91
N LYS A 174 20.47 3.61 -41.39
CA LYS A 174 19.53 2.47 -41.38
C LYS A 174 18.33 2.68 -40.44
N ILE A 175 18.54 3.33 -39.29
CA ILE A 175 17.49 3.59 -38.30
C ILE A 175 16.55 4.72 -38.77
N PHE A 176 17.10 5.78 -39.35
CA PHE A 176 16.34 6.98 -39.69
C PHE A 176 15.90 7.07 -41.16
N ASN A 177 16.47 6.25 -42.06
CA ASN A 177 16.03 6.08 -43.45
C ASN A 177 15.96 4.58 -43.80
N PRO A 178 14.92 3.84 -43.38
CA PRO A 178 14.73 2.46 -43.80
C PRO A 178 14.25 2.44 -45.26
N THR A 179 15.16 2.35 -46.22
CA THR A 179 14.80 2.04 -47.61
C THR A 179 14.46 0.55 -47.69
N GLY A 180 13.17 0.22 -47.70
CA GLY A 180 12.71 -1.16 -47.92
C GLY A 180 11.34 -1.50 -47.34
N GLY A 181 10.32 -0.71 -47.68
CA GLY A 181 8.95 -1.22 -47.75
C GLY A 181 8.64 -1.48 -49.22
N ALA A 182 8.68 -2.75 -49.64
CA ALA A 182 8.14 -3.22 -50.90
C ALA A 182 7.93 -4.76 -50.81
N GLU A 183 6.65 -5.14 -50.87
CA GLU A 183 6.05 -6.47 -51.05
C GLU A 183 6.23 -7.55 -49.98
#